data_AF-R0DNQ3-F1
#
_entry.id   AF-R0DNQ3-F1
#
_cell.length_a   1.000
_cell.length_b   1.000
_cell.length_c   1.000
_cell.angle_alpha   90.00
_cell.angle_beta   90.00
_cell.angle_gamma   90.00
#
_symmetry.space_group_name_H-M   'P 1'
#
loop_
_entity.id
_entity.type
_entity.pdbx_description
1 polymer ?
#
loop_
_entity_poly.entity_id
_entity_poly.type
_entity_poly.pdbx_seq_one_letter_code
_entity_poly.pdbx_strand_id
1 'polypeptide(L)'
;MPLISRAHVRLSRLRFPFAVRVQSEQGTVCLRDANGRREVRPGNPFVVPAFAHFGCEIPGTLWQPCAITFKAVPDAGCPRMAAIQHDKPWARAFATLVFEHPVQAWNAALLSHCWQACPRQVRARLFAEGEALHALVREQRAAWALYRLAHTCGNDEPEAEALHALARRAGLRNARTLNETCASLFGVELGALLAGNADSASGSVHGSTAPLERWAQPLAMAL
;
A
#
# COMPACT_ATOMS: atom_id res chain seq x y z
N MET A 1 7.17 8.44 -8.70
CA MET A 1 6.49 9.74 -8.93
C MET A 1 5.27 9.84 -8.03
N PRO A 2 4.92 11.03 -7.51
CA PRO A 2 3.89 11.20 -6.47
C PRO A 2 2.46 10.95 -6.96
N LEU A 3 1.59 10.53 -6.04
CA LEU A 3 0.14 10.73 -6.15
C LEU A 3 -0.16 12.22 -6.01
N ILE A 4 -0.72 12.86 -7.03
CA ILE A 4 -1.14 14.26 -6.97
C ILE A 4 -2.66 14.28 -6.79
N SER A 5 -3.12 15.02 -5.78
CA SER A 5 -4.52 15.27 -5.55
C SER A 5 -4.82 16.77 -5.66
N ARG A 6 -5.83 17.10 -6.45
CA ARG A 6 -6.45 18.44 -6.57
C ARG A 6 -7.78 18.55 -5.83
N ALA A 7 -8.15 17.48 -5.12
CA ALA A 7 -9.31 17.44 -4.25
C ALA A 7 -8.89 16.93 -2.87
N HIS A 8 -9.72 17.20 -1.86
CA HIS A 8 -9.49 16.67 -0.53
C HIS A 8 -9.74 15.17 -0.54
N VAL A 9 -8.69 14.37 -0.33
CA VAL A 9 -8.77 12.91 -0.31
C VAL A 9 -8.38 12.39 1.06
N ARG A 10 -9.15 11.43 1.58
CA ARG A 10 -8.88 10.75 2.84
C ARG A 10 -8.72 9.26 2.61
N LEU A 11 -7.50 8.78 2.77
CA LEU A 11 -7.18 7.36 2.87
C LEU A 11 -7.28 6.94 4.33
N SER A 12 -8.03 5.89 4.61
CA SER A 12 -8.22 5.37 5.97
C SER A 12 -7.66 3.97 6.11
N ARG A 13 -7.02 3.65 7.24
CA ARG A 13 -6.59 2.28 7.59
C ARG A 13 -5.73 1.58 6.52
N LEU A 14 -4.88 2.32 5.83
CA LEU A 14 -3.88 1.73 4.94
C LEU A 14 -2.85 0.97 5.79
N ARG A 15 -2.42 -0.19 5.30
CA ARG A 15 -1.44 -1.05 5.97
C ARG A 15 -0.56 -1.74 4.94
N PHE A 16 0.74 -1.53 5.05
CA PHE A 16 1.75 -2.19 4.21
C PHE A 16 2.51 -3.25 5.00
N PRO A 17 3.00 -4.33 4.38
CA PRO A 17 3.73 -5.39 5.08
C PRO A 17 5.17 -5.00 5.45
N PHE A 18 5.66 -3.87 4.92
CA PHE A 18 6.99 -3.30 5.15
C PHE A 18 6.87 -1.88 5.70
N ALA A 19 7.95 -1.38 6.31
CA ALA A 19 8.03 0.02 6.69
C ALA A 19 7.95 0.92 5.45
N VAL A 20 7.10 1.94 5.50
CA VAL A 20 6.90 2.85 4.36
C VAL A 20 7.29 4.27 4.76
N ARG A 21 8.17 4.88 3.97
CA ARG A 21 8.41 6.31 4.01
C ARG A 21 7.31 7.00 3.23
N VAL A 22 6.57 7.87 3.91
CA VAL A 22 5.63 8.81 3.31
C VAL A 22 6.32 10.15 3.18
N GLN A 23 6.32 10.70 1.98
CA GLN A 23 6.91 12.02 1.70
C GLN A 23 5.90 12.87 0.95
N SER A 24 5.78 14.12 1.37
CA SER A 24 5.07 15.13 0.59
C SER A 24 6.06 15.75 -0.38
N GLU A 25 5.76 15.78 -1.67
CA GLU A 25 6.51 16.55 -2.66
C GLU A 25 5.93 17.97 -2.79
N GLN A 26 4.63 18.12 -2.55
CA GLN A 26 3.92 19.40 -2.65
C GLN A 26 2.78 19.46 -1.64
N GLY A 27 2.65 20.59 -0.94
CA GLY A 27 1.61 20.77 0.08
C GLY A 27 1.91 20.06 1.39
N THR A 28 1.02 20.17 2.37
CA THR A 28 1.16 19.50 3.68
C THR A 28 0.11 18.41 3.80
N VAL A 29 0.54 17.22 4.20
CA VAL A 29 -0.33 16.05 4.35
C VAL A 29 -0.43 15.69 5.80
N CYS A 30 -1.60 15.23 6.22
CA CYS A 30 -1.81 14.76 7.58
C CYS A 30 -1.83 13.23 7.60
N LEU A 31 -0.91 12.63 8.36
CA LEU A 31 -0.94 11.22 8.71
C LEU A 31 -1.62 11.02 10.05
N ARG A 32 -2.42 9.96 10.14
CA ARG A 32 -3.07 9.55 11.37
C ARG A 32 -2.72 8.10 11.66
N ASP A 33 -1.95 7.86 12.70
CA ASP A 33 -1.67 6.50 13.20
C ASP A 33 -2.32 6.30 14.57
N ALA A 34 -2.10 5.13 15.19
CA ALA A 34 -2.57 4.86 16.55
C ALA A 34 -1.98 5.81 17.61
N ASN A 35 -0.87 6.49 17.31
CA ASN A 35 -0.15 7.36 18.23
C ASN A 35 -0.51 8.85 18.08
N GLY A 36 -1.35 9.19 17.07
CA GLY A 36 -1.87 10.53 16.89
C GLY A 36 -1.81 11.05 15.46
N ARG A 37 -1.91 12.37 15.35
CA ARG A 37 -1.90 13.11 14.08
C ARG A 37 -0.50 13.68 13.85
N ARG A 38 0.02 13.58 12.63
CA ARG A 38 1.32 14.12 12.23
C ARG A 38 1.24 14.79 10.87
N GLU A 39 1.90 15.93 10.75
CA GLU A 39 2.03 16.62 9.46
C GLU A 39 3.28 16.14 8.74
N VAL A 40 3.14 15.82 7.46
CA VAL A 40 4.24 15.53 6.54
C VAL A 40 4.35 16.70 5.58
N ARG A 41 5.52 17.35 5.62
CA ARG A 41 5.85 18.52 4.80
C ARG A 41 6.95 18.16 3.81
N PRO A 42 7.08 18.91 2.70
CA PRO A 42 8.21 18.72 1.80
C PRO A 42 9.53 18.85 2.54
N GLY A 43 10.45 17.91 2.28
CA GLY A 43 11.74 17.81 2.98
C GLY A 43 11.71 17.16 4.37
N ASN A 44 10.53 16.94 4.97
CA ASN A 44 10.39 16.26 6.26
C ASN A 44 9.51 15.00 6.14
N PRO A 45 10.08 13.89 5.61
CA PRO A 45 9.37 12.64 5.42
C PRO A 45 9.05 11.96 6.75
N PHE A 46 8.01 11.14 6.77
CA PHE A 46 7.67 10.32 7.92
C PHE A 46 7.70 8.84 7.58
N VAL A 47 8.33 8.03 8.42
CA VAL A 47 8.37 6.57 8.24
C VAL A 47 7.30 5.92 9.09
N VAL A 48 6.32 5.31 8.43
CA VAL A 48 5.33 4.45 9.06
C VAL A 48 5.92 3.05 9.23
N PRO A 49 5.89 2.52 10.46
CA PRO A 49 6.14 1.12 10.77
C PRO A 49 5.50 0.08 9.84
N ALA A 50 6.20 -1.02 9.64
CA ALA A 50 5.66 -2.19 8.96
C ALA A 50 4.41 -2.72 9.67
N PHE A 51 3.42 -3.10 8.87
CA PHE A 51 2.17 -3.71 9.30
C PHE A 51 1.31 -2.87 10.28
N ALA A 52 1.66 -1.59 10.47
CA ALA A 52 0.83 -0.65 11.20
C ALA A 52 -0.25 -0.06 10.31
N HIS A 53 -1.44 0.14 10.88
CA HIS A 53 -2.50 0.88 10.21
C HIS A 53 -2.24 2.39 10.32
N PHE A 54 -2.44 3.10 9.22
CA PHE A 54 -2.40 4.54 9.20
C PHE A 54 -3.43 5.10 8.21
N GLY A 55 -3.93 6.30 8.48
CA GLY A 55 -4.69 7.12 7.56
C GLY A 55 -3.81 8.23 6.99
N CYS A 56 -4.22 8.75 5.83
CA CYS A 56 -3.59 9.85 5.13
C CYS A 56 -4.68 10.81 4.64
N GLU A 57 -4.68 12.04 5.16
CA GLU A 57 -5.53 13.14 4.73
C GLU A 57 -4.69 14.05 3.82
N ILE A 58 -5.09 14.13 2.56
CA ILE A 58 -4.42 14.90 1.50
C ILE A 58 -5.32 16.11 1.19
N PRO A 59 -5.04 17.30 1.76
CA PRO A 59 -5.88 18.49 1.60
C PRO A 59 -5.61 19.22 0.28
N GLY A 60 -5.63 18.49 -0.83
CA GLY A 60 -5.47 19.07 -2.16
C GLY A 60 -6.68 19.93 -2.55
N THR A 61 -6.42 21.01 -3.27
CA THR A 61 -7.46 21.84 -3.92
C THR A 61 -7.07 22.10 -5.36
N LEU A 62 -8.01 22.58 -6.19
CA LEU A 62 -7.74 22.92 -7.60
C LEU A 62 -6.61 23.94 -7.74
N TRP A 63 -6.53 24.89 -6.82
CA TRP A 63 -5.54 25.97 -6.82
C TRP A 63 -4.24 25.62 -6.10
N GLN A 64 -4.30 24.64 -5.19
CA GLN A 64 -3.15 24.18 -4.41
C GLN A 64 -3.16 22.64 -4.37
N PRO A 65 -2.61 21.98 -5.41
CA PRO A 65 -2.49 20.54 -5.42
C PRO A 65 -1.55 20.06 -4.32
N CYS A 66 -1.77 18.82 -3.90
CA CYS A 66 -0.94 18.16 -2.92
C CYS A 66 -0.42 16.84 -3.48
N ALA A 67 0.88 16.58 -3.33
CA ALA A 67 1.57 15.47 -3.97
C ALA A 67 2.25 14.61 -2.90
N ILE A 68 1.97 13.31 -2.87
CA ILE A 68 2.57 12.36 -1.91
C ILE A 68 3.24 11.18 -2.59
N THR A 69 4.39 10.76 -2.08
CA THR A 69 5.03 9.50 -2.43
C THR A 69 4.98 8.53 -1.27
N PHE A 70 4.81 7.27 -1.60
CA PHE A 70 5.16 6.16 -0.72
C PHE A 70 6.50 5.61 -1.20
N LYS A 71 7.35 5.16 -0.30
CA LYS A 71 8.58 4.44 -0.65
C LYS A 71 8.85 3.41 0.42
N ALA A 72 8.93 2.13 0.04
CA ALA A 72 9.32 1.10 0.98
C ALA A 72 10.75 1.35 1.49
N VAL A 73 10.97 1.13 2.79
CA VAL A 73 12.27 1.25 3.45
C VAL A 73 12.53 0.01 4.31
N PRO A 74 13.81 -0.34 4.58
CA PRO A 74 14.12 -1.42 5.52
C PRO A 74 13.51 -1.13 6.89
N ASP A 75 13.05 -2.17 7.59
CA ASP A 75 12.49 -2.04 8.93
C ASP A 75 13.47 -1.37 9.91
N ALA A 76 14.77 -1.69 9.79
CA ALA A 76 15.82 -1.05 10.59
C ALA A 76 15.88 0.48 10.40
N GLY A 77 15.39 0.99 9.27
CA GLY A 77 15.28 2.42 8.98
C GLY A 77 14.09 3.11 9.66
N CYS A 78 13.25 2.38 10.40
CA CYS A 78 12.15 2.93 11.18
C CYS A 78 12.44 2.84 12.69
N PRO A 79 12.79 3.96 13.36
CA PRO A 79 13.09 3.98 14.80
C PRO A 79 11.95 3.45 15.67
N ARG A 80 10.72 3.47 15.15
CA ARG A 80 9.50 3.09 15.87
C ARG A 80 9.18 1.59 15.75
N MET A 81 9.97 0.80 15.02
CA MET A 81 9.71 -0.63 14.89
C MET A 81 9.83 -1.38 16.20
N ALA A 82 10.81 -1.02 17.05
CA ALA A 82 10.96 -1.60 18.37
C ALA A 82 9.83 -1.22 19.35
N ALA A 83 9.09 -0.14 19.08
CA ALA A 83 8.04 0.36 19.96
C ALA A 83 6.66 -0.24 19.67
N ILE A 84 6.47 -0.95 18.55
CA ILE A 84 5.19 -1.59 18.23
C ILE A 84 5.18 -3.01 18.78
N GLN A 85 4.41 -3.20 19.84
CA GLN A 85 4.25 -4.48 20.54
C GLN A 85 3.26 -5.44 19.86
N HIS A 86 2.65 -5.05 18.74
CA HIS A 86 1.72 -5.89 17.99
C HIS A 86 2.46 -6.68 16.93
N ASP A 87 3.33 -7.59 17.36
CA ASP A 87 3.96 -8.50 16.42
C ASP A 87 2.92 -9.53 15.96
N LYS A 88 2.52 -9.40 14.69
CA LYS A 88 1.61 -10.32 14.01
C LYS A 88 2.42 -11.05 12.93
N PRO A 89 3.37 -11.93 13.33
CA PRO A 89 4.37 -12.46 12.40
C PRO A 89 3.74 -13.27 11.27
N TRP A 90 2.69 -14.06 11.52
CA TRP A 90 2.06 -14.89 10.49
C TRP A 90 1.29 -14.05 9.47
N ALA A 91 0.51 -13.08 9.95
CA ALA A 91 -0.26 -12.19 9.10
C ALA A 91 0.65 -11.24 8.33
N ARG A 92 1.71 -10.73 8.96
CA ARG A 92 2.71 -9.90 8.29
C ARG A 92 3.44 -10.69 7.21
N ALA A 93 3.93 -11.90 7.52
CA ALA A 93 4.59 -12.76 6.54
C ALA A 93 3.66 -13.10 5.38
N PHE A 94 2.39 -13.40 5.66
CA PHE A 94 1.41 -13.64 4.60
C PHE A 94 1.13 -12.38 3.76
N ALA A 95 0.99 -11.22 4.41
CA ALA A 95 0.80 -9.95 3.73
C ALA A 95 1.97 -9.62 2.79
N THR A 96 3.21 -9.90 3.19
CA THR A 96 4.41 -9.79 2.33
C THR A 96 4.26 -10.67 1.10
N LEU A 97 3.93 -11.96 1.28
CA LEU A 97 3.74 -12.89 0.15
C LEU A 97 2.66 -12.41 -0.82
N VAL A 98 1.52 -11.92 -0.30
CA VAL A 98 0.45 -11.37 -1.13
C VAL A 98 0.92 -10.12 -1.89
N PHE A 99 1.70 -9.25 -1.24
CA PHE A 99 2.17 -8.02 -1.86
C PHE A 99 3.23 -8.28 -2.94
N GLU A 100 4.07 -9.30 -2.78
CA GLU A 100 5.05 -9.73 -3.78
C GLU A 100 4.41 -10.46 -4.96
N HIS A 101 3.41 -11.31 -4.70
CA HIS A 101 2.69 -12.07 -5.71
C HIS A 101 1.17 -11.83 -5.63
N PRO A 102 0.70 -10.63 -5.97
CA PRO A 102 -0.71 -10.25 -5.82
C PRO A 102 -1.66 -11.06 -6.71
N VAL A 103 -1.21 -11.47 -7.90
CA VAL A 103 -2.00 -12.26 -8.87
C VAL A 103 -2.23 -13.71 -8.41
N GLN A 104 -1.36 -14.23 -7.53
CA GLN A 104 -1.43 -15.61 -7.09
C GLN A 104 -2.77 -15.92 -6.41
N ALA A 105 -3.34 -17.10 -6.69
CA ALA A 105 -4.62 -17.55 -6.13
C ALA A 105 -4.46 -18.02 -4.67
N TRP A 106 -4.17 -17.08 -3.77
CA TRP A 106 -3.93 -17.33 -2.36
C TRP A 106 -5.10 -18.04 -1.68
N ASN A 107 -4.80 -19.19 -1.10
CA ASN A 107 -5.72 -20.00 -0.30
C ASN A 107 -4.92 -20.77 0.76
N ALA A 108 -5.63 -21.40 1.70
CA ALA A 108 -4.98 -22.10 2.80
C ALA A 108 -4.11 -23.30 2.36
N ALA A 109 -4.43 -23.94 1.23
CA ALA A 109 -3.66 -25.06 0.69
C ALA A 109 -2.33 -24.60 0.09
N LEU A 110 -2.34 -23.50 -0.66
CA LEU A 110 -1.10 -22.89 -1.16
C LEU A 110 -0.22 -22.41 0.00
N LEU A 111 -0.83 -21.72 0.97
CA LEU A 111 -0.10 -21.19 2.12
C LEU A 111 0.44 -22.32 3.03
N SER A 112 -0.25 -23.46 3.10
CA SER A 112 0.28 -24.66 3.79
C SER A 112 1.57 -25.18 3.17
N HIS A 113 1.70 -25.14 1.85
CA HIS A 113 2.95 -25.54 1.19
C HIS A 113 4.07 -24.54 1.49
N CYS A 114 3.78 -23.24 1.46
CA CYS A 114 4.75 -22.20 1.79
C CYS A 114 5.25 -22.29 3.24
N TRP A 115 4.37 -22.63 4.18
CA TRP A 115 4.67 -22.65 5.62
C TRP A 115 4.97 -24.05 6.19
N GLN A 116 4.94 -25.09 5.34
CA GLN A 116 5.10 -26.49 5.75
C GLN A 116 4.19 -26.87 6.95
N ALA A 117 2.96 -26.37 6.94
CA ALA A 117 1.98 -26.55 8.02
C ALA A 117 0.64 -26.99 7.42
N CYS A 118 -0.20 -27.73 8.14
CA CYS A 118 -1.48 -28.15 7.54
C CYS A 118 -2.44 -26.94 7.35
N PRO A 119 -3.37 -26.97 6.36
CA PRO A 119 -4.27 -25.84 6.09
C PRO A 119 -5.09 -25.36 7.30
N ARG A 120 -5.38 -26.26 8.25
CA ARG A 120 -6.06 -25.93 9.51
C ARG A 120 -5.17 -25.10 10.42
N GLN A 121 -3.89 -25.45 10.56
CA GLN A 121 -2.91 -24.70 11.35
C GLN A 121 -2.67 -23.31 10.76
N VAL A 122 -2.59 -23.19 9.43
CA VAL A 122 -2.48 -21.90 8.74
C VAL A 122 -3.61 -20.95 9.14
N ARG A 123 -4.86 -21.43 9.06
CA ARG A 123 -6.03 -20.63 9.45
C ARG A 123 -6.04 -20.30 10.93
N ALA A 124 -5.68 -21.26 11.79
CA ALA A 124 -5.61 -21.06 13.23
C ALA A 124 -4.56 -20.00 13.62
N ARG A 125 -3.38 -20.01 12.98
CA ARG A 125 -2.30 -19.04 13.20
C ARG A 125 -2.75 -17.62 12.83
N LEU A 126 -3.35 -17.44 11.65
CA LEU A 126 -3.91 -16.14 11.25
C LEU A 126 -5.04 -15.67 12.18
N PHE A 127 -5.93 -16.59 12.56
CA PHE A 127 -7.03 -16.28 13.46
C PHE A 127 -6.56 -15.88 14.87
N ALA A 128 -5.51 -16.51 15.39
CA ALA A 128 -4.90 -16.15 16.67
C ALA A 128 -4.36 -14.71 16.66
N GLU A 129 -3.95 -14.20 15.51
CA GLU A 129 -3.54 -12.81 15.30
C GLU A 129 -4.71 -11.86 14.97
N GLY A 130 -5.94 -12.37 14.98
CA GLY A 130 -7.16 -11.61 14.65
C GLY A 130 -7.32 -11.31 13.16
N GLU A 131 -6.68 -12.08 12.29
CA GLU A 131 -6.67 -11.85 10.85
C GLU A 131 -7.36 -13.01 10.10
N ALA A 132 -8.08 -12.67 9.03
CA ALA A 132 -8.72 -13.64 8.17
C ALA A 132 -8.02 -13.70 6.81
N LEU A 133 -7.72 -14.90 6.32
CA LEU A 133 -6.96 -15.12 5.08
C LEU A 133 -7.51 -14.30 3.91
N HIS A 134 -8.80 -14.41 3.60
CA HIS A 134 -9.40 -13.70 2.46
C HIS A 134 -9.48 -12.20 2.66
N ALA A 135 -9.70 -11.73 3.90
CA ALA A 135 -9.71 -10.31 4.22
C ALA A 135 -8.33 -9.70 4.00
N LEU A 136 -7.28 -10.38 4.49
CA LEU A 136 -5.89 -9.93 4.34
C LEU A 136 -5.46 -9.93 2.87
N VAL A 137 -5.81 -10.97 2.09
CA VAL A 137 -5.53 -10.98 0.64
C VAL A 137 -6.19 -9.79 -0.05
N ARG A 138 -7.48 -9.55 0.24
CA ARG A 138 -8.23 -8.44 -0.34
C ARG A 138 -7.61 -7.09 0.02
N GLU A 139 -7.25 -6.90 1.28
CA GLU A 139 -6.59 -5.68 1.76
C GLU A 139 -5.25 -5.44 1.07
N GLN A 140 -4.39 -6.46 1.05
CA GLN A 140 -3.02 -6.31 0.56
C GLN A 140 -2.97 -6.13 -0.96
N ARG A 141 -3.90 -6.75 -1.72
CA ARG A 141 -4.05 -6.47 -3.16
C ARG A 141 -4.47 -5.03 -3.45
N ALA A 142 -5.37 -4.48 -2.64
CA ALA A 142 -5.82 -3.09 -2.78
C ALA A 142 -4.73 -2.09 -2.34
N ALA A 143 -4.02 -2.38 -1.25
CA ALA A 143 -2.87 -1.61 -0.80
C ALA A 143 -1.75 -1.63 -1.85
N TRP A 144 -1.48 -2.78 -2.48
CA TRP A 144 -0.54 -2.90 -3.58
C TRP A 144 -0.89 -1.98 -4.75
N ALA A 145 -2.15 -1.95 -5.17
CA ALA A 145 -2.58 -1.09 -6.28
C ALA A 145 -2.34 0.40 -5.95
N LEU A 146 -2.68 0.85 -4.74
CA LEU A 146 -2.40 2.21 -4.26
C LEU A 146 -0.91 2.52 -4.21
N TYR A 147 -0.11 1.60 -3.68
CA TYR A 147 1.34 1.74 -3.63
C TYR A 147 1.94 1.89 -5.02
N ARG A 148 1.49 1.06 -5.98
CA ARG A 148 1.94 1.13 -7.36
C ARG A 148 1.58 2.47 -8.00
N LEU A 149 0.34 2.94 -7.84
CA LEU A 149 -0.06 4.27 -8.32
C LEU A 149 0.84 5.39 -7.75
N ALA A 150 1.19 5.29 -6.47
CA ALA A 150 2.11 6.23 -5.81
C ALA A 150 3.58 6.11 -6.21
N HIS A 151 3.93 5.09 -7.00
CA HIS A 151 5.27 4.91 -7.55
C HIS A 151 5.32 5.24 -9.03
N THR A 152 4.30 4.88 -9.81
CA THR A 152 4.36 4.81 -11.28
C THR A 152 3.73 5.99 -12.03
N CYS A 153 3.23 7.05 -11.39
CA CYS A 153 2.60 8.13 -12.15
C CYS A 153 3.61 9.08 -12.84
N GLY A 154 4.09 8.65 -14.01
CA GLY A 154 4.79 9.46 -15.01
C GLY A 154 4.24 9.19 -16.40
N ASN A 155 3.58 10.21 -16.93
CA ASN A 155 3.06 10.41 -18.28
C ASN A 155 2.06 9.37 -18.81
N ASP A 156 1.05 9.93 -19.48
CA ASP A 156 -0.15 9.33 -20.04
C ASP A 156 -1.25 9.00 -19.03
N GLU A 157 -2.45 9.47 -19.36
CA GLU A 157 -3.66 9.22 -18.60
C GLU A 157 -3.76 7.74 -18.24
N PRO A 158 -4.19 7.40 -17.02
CA PRO A 158 -4.64 6.04 -16.77
C PRO A 158 -5.94 5.86 -17.52
N GLU A 159 -5.84 5.55 -18.82
CA GLU A 159 -6.95 5.08 -19.63
C GLU A 159 -7.67 3.97 -18.85
N ALA A 160 -8.96 3.77 -19.11
CA ALA A 160 -9.71 2.67 -18.50
C ALA A 160 -8.95 1.32 -18.61
N GLU A 161 -8.17 1.17 -19.69
CA GLU A 161 -7.25 0.06 -19.92
C GLU A 161 -6.08 -0.01 -18.92
N ALA A 162 -5.44 1.12 -18.57
CA ALA A 162 -4.38 1.17 -17.57
C ALA A 162 -4.89 0.80 -16.17
N LEU A 163 -6.09 1.26 -15.80
CA LEU A 163 -6.77 0.86 -14.57
C LEU A 163 -7.17 -0.62 -14.58
N HIS A 164 -7.62 -1.14 -15.73
CA HIS A 164 -7.92 -2.55 -15.90
C HIS A 164 -6.65 -3.40 -15.74
N ALA A 165 -5.56 -3.01 -16.39
CA ALA A 165 -4.25 -3.65 -16.29
C ALA A 165 -3.69 -3.58 -14.86
N LEU A 166 -3.89 -2.47 -14.13
CA LEU A 166 -3.55 -2.37 -12.71
C LEU A 166 -4.35 -3.36 -11.87
N ALA A 167 -5.67 -3.43 -12.07
CA ALA A 167 -6.52 -4.38 -11.36
C ALA A 167 -6.09 -5.83 -11.61
N ARG A 168 -5.80 -6.19 -12.87
CA ARG A 168 -5.29 -7.53 -13.24
C ARG A 168 -3.96 -7.84 -12.57
N ARG A 169 -3.01 -6.90 -12.55
CA ARG A 169 -1.73 -7.05 -11.85
C ARG A 169 -1.88 -7.12 -10.33
N ALA A 170 -2.91 -6.48 -9.77
CA ALA A 170 -3.27 -6.62 -8.36
C ALA A 170 -3.99 -7.95 -8.04
N GLY A 171 -4.23 -8.82 -9.03
CA GLY A 171 -4.98 -10.07 -8.83
C GLY A 171 -6.50 -9.87 -8.66
N LEU A 172 -7.03 -8.74 -9.13
CA LEU A 172 -8.45 -8.43 -9.16
C LEU A 172 -9.02 -8.61 -10.57
N ARG A 173 -10.34 -8.84 -10.66
CA ARG A 173 -10.99 -9.18 -11.92
C ARG A 173 -11.01 -8.03 -12.92
N ASN A 174 -11.26 -6.81 -12.47
CA ASN A 174 -11.42 -5.62 -13.31
C ASN A 174 -11.29 -4.33 -12.48
N ALA A 175 -11.22 -3.19 -13.16
CA ALA A 175 -11.12 -1.87 -12.56
C ALA A 175 -12.28 -1.53 -11.59
N ARG A 176 -13.52 -1.97 -11.90
CA ARG A 176 -14.67 -1.77 -11.01
C ARG A 176 -14.46 -2.44 -9.66
N THR A 177 -14.05 -3.71 -9.65
CA THR A 177 -13.76 -4.47 -8.43
C THR A 177 -12.66 -3.81 -7.61
N LEU A 178 -11.63 -3.27 -8.28
CA LEU A 178 -10.56 -2.52 -7.64
C LEU A 178 -11.09 -1.25 -6.97
N ASN A 179 -11.87 -0.43 -7.69
CA ASN A 179 -12.49 0.78 -7.15
C ASN A 179 -13.38 0.49 -5.94
N GLU A 180 -14.30 -0.46 -6.06
CA GLU A 180 -15.19 -0.86 -4.96
C GLU A 180 -14.42 -1.37 -3.74
N THR A 181 -13.32 -2.10 -3.97
CA THR A 181 -12.47 -2.60 -2.90
C THR A 181 -11.72 -1.47 -2.20
N CYS A 182 -11.14 -0.52 -2.95
CA CYS A 182 -10.48 0.65 -2.39
C CYS A 182 -11.47 1.57 -1.65
N ALA A 183 -12.66 1.79 -2.19
CA ALA A 183 -13.70 2.60 -1.55
C ALA A 183 -14.14 1.96 -0.22
N SER A 184 -14.41 0.65 -0.23
CA SER A 184 -14.83 -0.11 0.95
C SER A 184 -13.75 -0.18 2.04
N LEU A 185 -12.48 -0.36 1.68
CA LEU A 185 -11.40 -0.54 2.65
C LEU A 185 -10.83 0.78 3.15
N PHE A 186 -10.56 1.70 2.22
CA PHE A 186 -9.77 2.90 2.45
C PHE A 186 -10.58 4.19 2.33
N GLY A 187 -11.83 4.13 1.88
CA GLY A 187 -12.70 5.31 1.74
C GLY A 187 -12.38 6.17 0.52
N VAL A 188 -11.71 5.63 -0.49
CA VAL A 188 -11.32 6.37 -1.69
C VAL A 188 -11.71 5.65 -2.97
N GLU A 189 -12.17 6.40 -3.97
CA GLU A 189 -12.30 5.93 -5.34
C GLU A 189 -11.04 6.30 -6.12
N LEU A 190 -10.39 5.31 -6.76
CA LEU A 190 -9.12 5.57 -7.47
C LEU A 190 -9.31 6.51 -8.67
N GLY A 191 -10.49 6.52 -9.30
CA GLY A 191 -10.81 7.47 -10.36
C GLY A 191 -10.65 8.94 -9.91
N ALA A 192 -11.05 9.26 -8.67
CA ALA A 192 -10.92 10.61 -8.12
C ALA A 192 -9.45 10.98 -7.83
N LEU A 193 -8.63 10.00 -7.42
CA LEU A 193 -7.18 10.18 -7.24
C LEU A 193 -6.44 10.38 -8.57
N LEU A 194 -6.97 9.83 -9.67
CA LEU A 194 -6.33 9.87 -10.98
C LEU A 194 -6.73 11.09 -11.80
N ALA A 195 -7.97 11.57 -11.69
CA ALA A 195 -8.42 12.80 -12.34
C ALA A 195 -7.60 14.05 -11.95
N GLY A 196 -7.04 14.07 -10.73
CA GLY A 196 -6.12 15.14 -10.29
C GLY A 196 -4.73 15.12 -10.95
N ASN A 197 -4.32 13.99 -11.53
CA ASN A 197 -2.99 13.81 -12.13
C ASN A 197 -2.94 14.24 -13.61
N ALA A 198 -4.02 14.07 -14.39
CA ALA A 198 -4.05 14.28 -15.85
C ALA A 198 -3.72 15.72 -16.28
N ASP A 199 -4.24 16.72 -15.57
CA ASP A 199 -4.02 18.15 -15.86
C ASP A 199 -2.59 18.65 -15.55
N SER A 200 -1.68 17.79 -15.05
CA SER A 200 -0.31 18.17 -14.66
C SER A 200 0.74 17.77 -15.70
N ALA A 201 0.35 17.05 -16.76
CA ALA A 201 1.26 16.42 -17.72
C ALA A 201 1.90 17.38 -18.76
N SER A 202 1.72 18.70 -18.64
CA SER A 202 2.34 19.68 -19.56
C SER A 202 3.79 20.09 -19.19
N GLY A 203 4.50 19.31 -18.37
CA GLY A 203 5.88 19.62 -17.94
C GLY A 203 6.77 18.38 -17.82
N SER A 204 7.70 18.22 -18.78
CA SER A 204 8.66 17.11 -18.98
C SER A 204 9.67 16.88 -17.83
N VAL A 205 10.16 15.64 -17.65
CA VAL A 205 11.56 15.16 -17.90
C VAL A 205 11.80 13.74 -17.34
N HIS A 206 12.58 12.95 -18.09
CA HIS A 206 13.02 11.55 -17.90
C HIS A 206 13.57 11.16 -16.51
N GLY A 207 13.35 9.90 -16.09
CA GLY A 207 14.01 9.28 -14.95
C GLY A 207 13.94 7.75 -14.91
N SER A 208 15.08 7.13 -15.20
CA SER A 208 15.46 5.71 -15.10
C SER A 208 14.68 4.80 -14.13
N THR A 209 14.22 3.65 -14.64
CA THR A 209 13.65 2.51 -13.90
C THR A 209 14.75 1.68 -13.22
N ALA A 210 14.83 1.73 -11.89
CA ALA A 210 15.61 0.78 -11.11
C ALA A 210 14.77 -0.48 -10.78
N PRO A 211 15.35 -1.69 -10.84
CA PRO A 211 14.65 -2.93 -10.53
C PRO A 211 14.32 -3.03 -9.03
N LEU A 212 13.19 -3.68 -8.74
CA LEU A 212 12.78 -4.08 -7.39
C LEU A 212 13.81 -5.08 -6.85
N GLU A 213 14.72 -4.62 -6.00
CA GLU A 213 15.62 -5.50 -5.24
C GLU A 213 14.78 -6.46 -4.39
N ARG A 214 15.18 -7.73 -4.42
CA ARG A 214 14.54 -8.88 -3.78
C ARG A 214 14.60 -8.70 -2.26
N TRP A 215 13.45 -8.53 -1.62
CA TRP A 215 13.36 -8.29 -0.17
C TRP A 215 13.68 -9.58 0.58
N ALA A 216 14.28 -9.39 1.75
CA ALA A 216 15.04 -10.39 2.49
C ALA A 216 14.29 -11.70 2.78
N GLN A 217 15.09 -12.77 2.83
CA GLN A 217 14.71 -14.18 3.02
C GLN A 217 13.67 -14.37 4.14
N PRO A 218 12.76 -15.37 4.00
CA PRO A 218 11.84 -15.71 5.07
C PRO A 218 12.65 -16.05 6.32
N LEU A 219 12.36 -15.34 7.42
CA LEU A 219 12.72 -15.77 8.75
C LEU A 219 12.31 -17.24 8.86
N ALA A 220 13.27 -18.10 9.17
CA ALA A 220 13.00 -19.47 9.58
C ALA A 220 12.13 -19.39 10.84
N MET A 221 10.81 -19.38 10.65
CA MET A 221 9.87 -19.34 11.75
C MET A 221 9.87 -20.74 12.34
N ALA A 222 10.45 -20.86 13.54
CA ALA A 222 10.48 -22.11 14.29
C ALA A 222 9.05 -22.65 14.44
N LEU A 223 8.90 -23.94 14.16
CA LEU A 223 7.63 -24.68 14.17
C LEU A 223 6.98 -24.74 15.55
#